data_AF-A0A383C1B8-F1
#
_entry.id   AF-A0A383C1B8-F1
#
_cell.length_a   1.000
_cell.length_b   1.000
_cell.length_c   1.000
_cell.angle_alpha   90.00
_cell.angle_beta   90.00
_cell.angle_gamma   90.00
#
_symmetry.space_group_name_H-M   'P 1'
#
loop_
_entity.id
_entity.type
_entity.pdbx_description
1 polymer ?
#
loop_
_entity_poly.entity_id
_entity_poly.type
_entity_poly.pdbx_seq_one_letter_code
_entity_poly.pdbx_strand_id
1 'polypeptide(L)' 'MKKIINLIVKLENVGLRTDVFINKKESLLSRTRIKNLILKKKLKFNNQIIINPSKKVSLGDK' A
#
# COMPACT_ATOMS: atom_id res chain seq x y z
N MET A 1 -19.32 2.57 -5.34
CA MET A 1 -18.45 3.76 -5.36
C MET A 1 -16.99 3.35 -5.51
N LYS A 2 -16.23 4.02 -6.38
CA LYS A 2 -14.81 3.75 -6.62
C LYS A 2 -14.00 4.86 -5.96
N LYS A 3 -13.22 4.54 -4.91
CA LYS A 3 -12.27 5.47 -4.28
C LYS A 3 -10.87 5.14 -4.81
N ILE A 4 -10.24 6.10 -5.46
CA ILE A 4 -8.84 6.01 -5.88
C ILE A 4 -8.03 6.81 -4.87
N ILE A 5 -6.98 6.21 -4.31
CA ILE A 5 -6.14 6.83 -3.29
C ILE A 5 -4.72 6.82 -3.84
N ASN A 6 -4.10 8.00 -3.94
CA ASN A 6 -2.71 8.16 -4.33
C ASN A 6 -1.90 8.49 -3.06
N LEU A 7 -0.89 7.67 -2.74
CA LEU A 7 -0.08 7.82 -1.54
C LEU A 7 1.39 7.88 -1.95
N ILE A 8 2.14 8.84 -1.40
CA ILE A 8 3.58 8.94 -1.65
C ILE A 8 4.33 8.53 -0.38
N VAL A 9 5.30 7.63 -0.52
CA VAL A 9 6.12 7.15 0.59
C VAL A 9 7.17 8.20 0.96
N LYS A 10 7.10 8.70 2.19
CA LYS A 10 8.10 9.59 2.80
C LYS A 10 9.21 8.78 3.50
N LEU A 11 10.38 9.40 3.70
CA LEU A 11 11.55 8.83 4.40
C LEU A 11 11.19 8.14 5.73
N GLU A 12 10.36 8.77 6.54
CA GLU A 12 9.84 8.25 7.82
C GLU A 12 9.09 6.91 7.73
N ASN A 13 8.61 6.53 6.54
CA ASN A 13 7.80 5.34 6.32
C ASN A 13 8.55 4.27 5.50
N VAL A 14 9.80 4.52 5.13
CA VAL A 14 10.63 3.58 4.37
C VAL A 14 10.86 2.32 5.19
N GLY A 15 10.82 1.15 4.54
CA GLY A 15 11.02 -0.14 5.20
C GLY A 15 9.79 -0.68 5.93
N LEU A 16 8.71 0.10 6.06
CA LEU A 16 7.42 -0.42 6.53
C LEU A 16 6.84 -1.39 5.49
N ARG A 17 6.06 -2.35 5.96
CA ARG A 17 5.28 -3.19 5.05
C ARG A 17 4.16 -2.37 4.42
N THR A 18 3.81 -2.73 3.18
CA THR A 18 2.76 -2.06 2.40
C THR A 18 1.42 -2.00 3.17
N ASP A 19 1.04 -3.07 3.87
CA ASP A 19 -0.20 -3.11 4.65
C ASP A 19 -0.19 -2.15 5.85
N VAL A 20 0.96 -2.02 6.52
CA VAL A 20 1.15 -1.11 7.66
C VAL A 20 1.16 0.34 7.19
N PHE A 21 1.88 0.63 6.10
CA PHE A 21 1.97 1.97 5.53
C PHE A 21 0.59 2.51 5.13
N ILE A 22 -0.18 1.73 4.38
CA ILE A 22 -1.50 2.14 3.90
C ILE A 22 -2.47 2.29 5.08
N ASN A 23 -2.44 1.40 6.08
CA ASN A 23 -3.29 1.54 7.26
C ASN A 23 -2.95 2.78 8.09
N LYS A 24 -1.66 3.14 8.22
CA LYS A 24 -1.25 4.40 8.87
C LYS A 24 -1.78 5.65 8.17
N LYS A 25 -1.89 5.62 6.84
CA LYS A 25 -2.40 6.76 6.05
C LYS A 25 -3.92 6.76 5.92
N GLU A 26 -4.54 5.59 5.88
CA GLU A 26 -5.98 5.38 5.80
C GLU A 26 -6.41 4.33 6.81
N SER A 27 -6.65 4.78 8.05
CA SER A 27 -7.05 3.95 9.18
C SER A 27 -8.41 3.26 8.97
N LEU A 28 -9.24 3.80 8.07
CA LEU A 28 -10.50 3.19 7.62
C LEU A 28 -10.29 1.86 6.88
N LEU A 29 -9.10 1.63 6.32
CA LEU A 29 -8.74 0.37 5.68
C LEU A 29 -8.01 -0.54 6.68
N SER A 30 -8.68 -1.62 7.09
CA SER A 30 -8.02 -2.64 7.89
C SER A 30 -6.86 -3.28 7.14
N ARG A 31 -5.82 -3.69 7.87
CA ARG A 31 -4.64 -4.37 7.32
C ARG A 31 -5.02 -5.63 6.54
N THR A 32 -6.03 -6.36 7.00
CA THR A 32 -6.59 -7.54 6.32
C THR A 32 -7.21 -7.18 4.97
N ARG A 33 -7.93 -6.06 4.89
CA ARG A 33 -8.54 -5.58 3.64
C ARG A 33 -7.46 -5.16 2.64
N ILE A 34 -6.40 -4.49 3.11
CA ILE A 34 -5.26 -4.11 2.27
C ILE A 34 -4.52 -5.35 1.76
N LYS A 35 -4.26 -6.35 2.61
CA LYS A 35 -3.68 -7.65 2.19
C LYS A 35 -4.50 -8.29 1.07
N ASN A 36 -5.82 -8.31 1.21
CA ASN A 36 -6.71 -8.88 0.21
C ASN A 36 -6.71 -8.10 -1.11
N LEU A 37 -6.52 -6.77 -1.07
CA LEU A 37 -6.37 -5.96 -2.29
C LEU A 37 -5.08 -6.28 -3.04
N ILE A 38 -3.98 -6.50 -2.32
CA ILE A 38 -2.68 -6.92 -2.87
C ILE A 38 -2.82 -8.29 -3.54
N LEU A 39 -3.37 -9.28 -2.82
CA LEU A 39 -3.58 -10.63 -3.35
C LEU A 39 -4.52 -10.65 -4.57
N LYS A 40 -5.53 -9.77 -4.59
CA LYS A 40 -6.46 -9.59 -5.72
C LYS A 40 -5.89 -8.72 -6.84
N LYS A 41 -4.61 -8.32 -6.80
CA LYS A 41 -3.94 -7.50 -7.83
C LYS A 41 -4.61 -6.13 -8.05
N LYS A 42 -5.28 -5.59 -7.03
CA LYS A 42 -6.01 -4.31 -7.08
C LYS A 42 -5.22 -3.11 -6.55
N LEU A 43 -3.96 -3.33 -6.15
CA LEU A 43 -3.08 -2.32 -5.59
C LEU A 43 -1.85 -2.16 -6.49
N LYS A 44 -1.49 -0.91 -6.79
CA LYS A 44 -0.36 -0.56 -7.64
C LYS A 44 0.59 0.37 -6.90
N PHE A 45 1.90 0.18 -7.09
CA PHE A 45 2.95 1.19 -6.82
C PHE A 45 3.76 1.39 -8.10
N ASN A 46 4.08 2.64 -8.42
CA ASN A 46 4.80 3.08 -9.62
C ASN A 46 4.23 2.46 -10.89
N ASN A 47 2.90 2.43 -10.99
CA ASN A 47 2.13 1.73 -12.03
C ASN A 47 2.29 0.20 -12.09
N GLN A 48 3.10 -0.40 -11.22
CA GLN A 48 3.28 -1.85 -11.13
C GLN A 48 2.32 -2.46 -10.12
N ILE A 49 1.69 -3.57 -10.51
CA ILE A 49 0.80 -4.32 -9.62
C ILE A 49 1.64 -5.04 -8.58
N ILE A 50 1.28 -4.85 -7.31
CA ILE A 50 1.92 -5.60 -6.21
C ILE A 50 1.12 -6.85 -5.95
N ILE A 51 1.82 -7.98 -5.95
CA ILE A 51 1.26 -9.29 -5.59
C ILE A 51 1.73 -9.77 -4.21
N ASN A 52 2.88 -9.27 -3.74
CA ASN A 52 3.47 -9.72 -2.48
C ASN A 52 3.02 -8.83 -1.32
N PRO A 53 2.20 -9.34 -0.36
CA PRO A 53 1.77 -8.58 0.80
C PRO A 53 2.90 -8.24 1.76
N SER A 54 4.02 -8.96 1.71
CA SER A 54 5.21 -8.71 2.51
C SER A 54 6.18 -7.69 1.90
N LYS A 55 5.84 -7.13 0.72
CA LYS A 55 6.63 -6.06 0.11
C LYS A 55 6.72 -4.88 1.08
N LYS A 56 7.96 -4.43 1.31
CA LYS A 56 8.27 -3.20 2.03
C LYS A 56 8.23 -2.02 1.05
N VAL A 57 7.78 -0.87 1.54
CA VAL A 57 7.77 0.38 0.76
C VAL A 57 9.17 0.99 0.73
N SER A 58 9.55 1.49 -0.44
CA SER A 58 10.81 2.22 -0.65
C SER A 58 10.53 3.71 -0.81
N LEU A 59 11.57 4.53 -0.59
CA LEU A 59 11.45 5.97 -0.79
C LEU A 59 11.07 6.26 -2.26
N GLY A 60 10.04 7.07 -2.47
CA GLY A 60 9.60 7.46 -3.81
C GLY A 60 8.59 6.51 -4.47
N ASP A 61 8.22 5.40 -3.81
CA ASP A 61 7.07 4.59 -4.26
C ASP A 61 5.77 5.42 -4.20
N LYS A 62 4.98 5.39 -5.28
CA LYS A 62 3.71 6.14 -5.45
C LYS A 62 2.57 5.33 -6.06
#